data_AF-A0A0U3E2I7-F1
#
_entry.id   AF-A0A0U3E2I7-F1
#
_cell.length_a   1.000
_cell.length_b   1.000
_cell.length_c   1.000
_cell.angle_alpha   90.00
_cell.angle_beta   90.00
_cell.angle_gamma   90.00
#
_symmetry.space_group_name_H-M   'P 1'
#
loop_
_entity.id
_entity.type
_entity.pdbx_description
1 polymer ?
#
loop_
_entity_poly.entity_id
_entity_poly.type
_entity_poly.pdbx_seq_one_letter_code
_entity_poly.pdbx_strand_id
1 'polypeptide(L)'
;MTPKIQLIKYPPINKDNFPDIIINQITHFEAFDTFDYNLICLNNPNIFKYQYDIFEKADDFYSIKARINKPYSSEIVVILPQNKYSKQRGIKDELNMIYKFLKLYFNSPPFELIFEKNKTKMDNAELSADFYLDINHNSCEIITKNTNDNATTIKYKNIIYTTLNLENNRDIIHFIKEIEPKDIIDIPNWFDEIEMFDDEEKKLFIEQRKQEIQLLEEEINTAENKLEENNYYKSILYKQGKPLVKIVFKMLEEMLDYDLSEFKDVYKEDFLIKFNDITFIGEIKGVNSNVKKGHLGQLDDHVTDREDYLDENNIKEIIKPLLIINTFIKKNPYEREEVDKTTIKKAEEKYETLIITTIPFLKLYEKFKNNEITTEEIKNRFKDEIGLFKP
;
A
#
# COMPACT_ATOMS: atom_id res chain seq x y z
N MET A 1 -20.60 -10.29 -16.35
CA MET A 1 -21.34 -9.17 -15.73
C MET A 1 -21.36 -9.41 -14.23
N THR A 2 -21.29 -8.37 -13.40
CA THR A 2 -21.46 -8.53 -11.94
C THR A 2 -22.94 -8.76 -11.65
N PRO A 3 -23.33 -9.84 -10.94
CA PRO A 3 -24.73 -10.11 -10.65
C PRO A 3 -25.32 -9.03 -9.74
N LYS A 4 -26.57 -8.62 -10.01
CA LYS A 4 -27.36 -7.74 -9.16
C LYS A 4 -27.98 -8.55 -8.02
N ILE A 5 -27.59 -8.23 -6.78
CA ILE A 5 -27.99 -9.00 -5.60
C ILE A 5 -28.81 -8.13 -4.65
N GLN A 6 -29.94 -8.67 -4.19
CA GLN A 6 -30.73 -8.11 -3.10
C GLN A 6 -30.64 -9.01 -1.86
N LEU A 7 -30.26 -8.46 -0.72
CA LEU A 7 -30.33 -9.11 0.59
C LEU A 7 -31.51 -8.58 1.40
N ILE A 8 -32.50 -9.43 1.63
CA ILE A 8 -33.72 -9.15 2.38
C ILE A 8 -33.56 -9.69 3.81
N LYS A 9 -33.57 -8.81 4.82
CA LYS A 9 -33.38 -9.20 6.24
C LYS A 9 -34.30 -8.45 7.22
N TYR A 10 -34.39 -8.95 8.45
CA TYR A 10 -35.24 -8.41 9.53
C TYR A 10 -34.44 -8.15 10.81
N PRO A 11 -34.54 -6.97 11.47
CA PRO A 11 -34.68 -5.65 10.84
C PRO A 11 -33.40 -5.30 10.05
N PRO A 12 -33.38 -4.28 9.17
CA PRO A 12 -32.12 -3.86 8.58
C PRO A 12 -31.22 -3.30 9.68
N ILE A 13 -29.98 -3.77 9.72
CA ILE A 13 -28.97 -3.15 10.54
C ILE A 13 -28.51 -1.92 9.73
N ASN A 14 -28.84 -0.72 10.21
CA ASN A 14 -28.47 0.58 9.60
C ASN A 14 -26.95 0.83 9.48
N LYS A 15 -26.10 -0.19 9.66
CA LYS A 15 -24.63 -0.10 9.62
C LYS A 15 -23.97 -1.02 8.60
N ASP A 16 -24.71 -1.90 7.93
CA ASP A 16 -24.11 -2.78 6.94
C ASP A 16 -24.11 -2.05 5.59
N ASN A 17 -22.95 -1.55 5.17
CA ASN A 17 -22.75 -1.00 3.84
C ASN A 17 -22.04 -2.05 2.98
N PHE A 18 -22.81 -2.77 2.18
CA PHE A 18 -22.27 -3.77 1.24
C PHE A 18 -22.18 -3.12 -0.14
N PRO A 19 -20.96 -2.87 -0.68
CA PRO A 19 -20.80 -2.12 -1.92
C PRO A 19 -21.47 -2.78 -3.12
N ASP A 20 -21.61 -4.11 -3.10
CA ASP A 20 -22.10 -4.91 -4.22
C ASP A 20 -23.54 -5.42 -4.04
N ILE A 21 -24.18 -5.13 -2.90
CA ILE A 21 -25.44 -5.77 -2.48
C ILE A 21 -26.42 -4.71 -1.96
N ILE A 22 -27.63 -4.69 -2.52
CA ILE A 22 -28.72 -3.85 -2.03
C ILE A 22 -29.38 -4.56 -0.84
N ILE A 23 -29.34 -3.91 0.33
CA ILE A 23 -29.92 -4.45 1.56
C ILE A 23 -31.31 -3.87 1.77
N ASN A 24 -32.32 -4.73 1.72
CA ASN A 24 -33.73 -4.37 1.91
C ASN A 24 -34.35 -5.05 3.14
N GLN A 25 -35.44 -4.47 3.63
CA GLN A 25 -36.21 -5.05 4.73
C GLN A 25 -37.20 -6.09 4.20
N ILE A 26 -37.54 -7.09 5.03
CA ILE A 26 -38.64 -8.04 4.71
C ILE A 26 -39.95 -7.31 4.39
N THR A 27 -40.20 -6.15 4.98
CA THR A 27 -41.43 -5.36 4.76
C THR A 27 -41.36 -4.40 3.56
N HIS A 28 -40.17 -4.16 3.01
CA HIS A 28 -39.90 -3.16 1.97
C HIS A 28 -38.86 -3.66 0.96
N PHE A 29 -39.03 -4.88 0.46
CA PHE A 29 -38.16 -5.42 -0.60
C PHE A 29 -38.57 -4.88 -1.98
N GLU A 30 -37.59 -4.72 -2.86
CA GLU A 30 -37.83 -4.33 -4.25
C GLU A 30 -38.22 -5.56 -5.09
N ALA A 31 -38.75 -5.30 -6.29
CA ALA A 31 -39.27 -6.35 -7.17
C ALA A 31 -38.19 -7.41 -7.48
N PHE A 32 -38.51 -8.70 -7.29
CA PHE A 32 -37.52 -9.77 -7.47
C PHE A 32 -36.86 -9.78 -8.86
N ASP A 33 -37.62 -9.43 -9.90
CA ASP A 33 -37.15 -9.45 -11.29
C ASP A 33 -36.17 -8.31 -11.64
N THR A 34 -35.89 -7.37 -10.73
CA THR A 34 -34.82 -6.38 -10.92
C THR A 34 -33.44 -6.89 -10.50
N PHE A 35 -33.37 -8.08 -9.91
CA PHE A 35 -32.17 -8.71 -9.38
C PHE A 35 -31.96 -10.09 -9.99
N ASP A 36 -30.69 -10.48 -10.11
CA ASP A 36 -30.31 -11.84 -10.50
C ASP A 36 -30.51 -12.80 -9.31
N TYR A 37 -30.22 -12.33 -8.09
CA TYR A 37 -30.35 -13.09 -6.85
C TYR A 37 -31.13 -12.34 -5.76
N ASN A 38 -32.13 -13.01 -5.18
CA ASN A 38 -32.88 -12.53 -4.02
C ASN A 38 -32.59 -13.41 -2.79
N LEU A 39 -31.76 -12.90 -1.87
CA LEU A 39 -31.33 -13.60 -0.65
C LEU A 39 -32.25 -13.22 0.50
N ILE A 40 -33.01 -14.19 1.03
CA ILE A 40 -33.94 -14.00 2.13
C ILE A 40 -33.31 -14.57 3.40
N CYS A 41 -32.91 -13.69 4.31
CA CYS A 41 -32.16 -14.05 5.51
C CYS A 41 -33.08 -14.31 6.71
N LEU A 42 -33.07 -15.55 7.21
CA LEU A 42 -33.87 -15.97 8.37
C LEU A 42 -33.07 -16.03 9.68
N ASN A 43 -31.87 -15.44 9.73
CA ASN A 43 -30.98 -15.47 10.91
C ASN A 43 -31.50 -14.72 12.15
N ASN A 44 -32.61 -13.97 12.06
CA ASN A 44 -33.18 -13.29 13.23
C ASN A 44 -34.11 -14.24 14.00
N PRO A 45 -33.78 -14.61 15.25
CA PRO A 45 -34.61 -15.55 16.02
C PRO A 45 -36.02 -15.02 16.32
N ASN A 46 -36.26 -13.72 16.24
CA ASN A 46 -37.59 -13.15 16.44
C ASN A 46 -38.58 -13.53 15.33
N ILE A 47 -38.11 -13.98 14.16
CA ILE A 47 -38.96 -14.43 13.05
C ILE A 47 -39.82 -15.64 13.48
N PHE A 48 -39.26 -16.53 14.29
CA PHE A 48 -39.89 -17.80 14.66
C PHE A 48 -40.77 -17.71 15.92
N LYS A 49 -40.96 -16.51 16.48
CA LYS A 49 -41.84 -16.32 17.64
C LYS A 49 -43.27 -16.70 17.28
N TYR A 50 -43.79 -17.71 17.98
CA TYR A 50 -45.11 -18.28 17.75
C TYR A 50 -45.95 -18.13 19.02
N GLN A 51 -47.09 -17.43 18.91
CA GLN A 51 -48.01 -17.14 20.01
C GLN A 51 -49.45 -17.20 19.51
N TYR A 52 -50.37 -17.71 20.34
CA TYR A 52 -51.81 -17.79 20.00
C TYR A 52 -52.09 -18.43 18.64
N ASP A 53 -51.35 -19.50 18.34
CA ASP A 53 -51.41 -20.24 17.09
C ASP A 53 -50.99 -19.51 15.80
N ILE A 54 -50.31 -18.37 15.93
CA ILE A 54 -49.85 -17.56 14.80
C ILE A 54 -48.39 -17.14 15.02
N PHE A 55 -47.62 -16.98 13.94
CA PHE A 55 -46.29 -16.36 14.02
C PHE A 55 -46.45 -14.85 14.20
N GLU A 56 -45.74 -14.27 15.17
CA GLU A 56 -45.84 -12.82 15.50
C GLU A 56 -45.59 -11.92 14.27
N LYS A 57 -44.83 -12.42 13.28
CA LYS A 57 -44.48 -11.71 12.04
C LYS A 57 -45.10 -12.32 10.78
N ALA A 58 -46.19 -13.08 10.91
CA ALA A 58 -46.85 -13.76 9.78
C ALA A 58 -47.13 -12.84 8.59
N ASP A 59 -47.65 -11.63 8.85
CA ASP A 59 -48.04 -10.66 7.82
C ASP A 59 -46.88 -10.24 6.92
N ASP A 60 -45.68 -10.05 7.49
CA ASP A 60 -44.47 -9.66 6.77
C ASP A 60 -44.06 -10.73 5.74
N PHE A 61 -44.33 -12.01 6.01
CA PHE A 61 -43.94 -13.13 5.16
C PHE A 61 -45.03 -13.59 4.18
N TYR A 62 -46.29 -13.17 4.35
CA TYR A 62 -47.34 -13.44 3.35
C TYR A 62 -47.02 -12.78 2.01
N SER A 63 -46.46 -11.57 2.02
CA SER A 63 -46.02 -10.86 0.81
C SER A 63 -44.90 -11.60 0.08
N ILE A 64 -43.92 -12.12 0.82
CA ILE A 64 -42.84 -12.96 0.26
C ILE A 64 -43.42 -14.24 -0.33
N LYS A 65 -44.27 -14.95 0.41
CA LYS A 65 -44.94 -16.18 -0.08
C LYS A 65 -45.71 -15.93 -1.36
N ALA A 66 -46.50 -14.85 -1.40
CA ALA A 66 -47.28 -14.47 -2.57
C ALA A 66 -46.38 -14.20 -3.78
N ARG A 67 -45.20 -13.59 -3.58
CA ARG A 67 -44.22 -13.37 -4.64
C ARG A 67 -43.57 -14.67 -5.11
N ILE A 68 -43.13 -15.54 -4.20
CA ILE A 68 -42.51 -16.85 -4.52
C ILE A 68 -43.45 -17.76 -5.32
N ASN A 69 -44.76 -17.62 -5.18
CA ASN A 69 -45.74 -18.43 -5.91
C ASN A 69 -46.05 -17.93 -7.34
N LYS A 70 -45.52 -16.78 -7.75
CA LYS A 70 -45.68 -16.24 -9.12
C LYS A 70 -44.40 -16.51 -9.93
N PRO A 71 -44.46 -16.61 -11.27
CA PRO A 71 -43.26 -16.67 -12.10
C PRO A 71 -42.30 -15.52 -11.79
N TYR A 72 -41.00 -15.81 -11.79
CA TYR A 72 -39.91 -14.84 -11.64
C TYR A 72 -38.72 -15.32 -12.47
N SER A 73 -37.86 -14.39 -12.83
CA SER A 73 -36.63 -14.64 -13.60
C SER A 73 -35.38 -14.77 -12.71
N SER A 74 -35.47 -14.35 -11.45
CA SER A 74 -34.36 -14.34 -10.48
C SER A 74 -34.17 -15.67 -9.74
N GLU A 75 -32.95 -16.00 -9.32
CA GLU A 75 -32.71 -17.08 -8.36
C GLU A 75 -33.06 -16.63 -6.93
N ILE A 76 -33.77 -17.50 -6.18
CA ILE A 76 -34.17 -17.22 -4.80
C ILE A 76 -33.35 -18.08 -3.85
N VAL A 77 -32.66 -17.43 -2.92
CA VAL A 77 -31.84 -18.08 -1.90
C VAL A 77 -32.44 -17.82 -0.53
N VAL A 78 -32.86 -18.87 0.18
CA VAL A 78 -33.31 -18.81 1.58
C VAL A 78 -32.14 -19.19 2.48
N ILE A 79 -31.63 -18.21 3.24
CA ILE A 79 -30.57 -18.42 4.23
C ILE A 79 -31.22 -18.86 5.53
N LEU A 80 -30.99 -20.12 5.91
CA LEU A 80 -31.54 -20.76 7.09
C LEU A 80 -30.88 -20.22 8.37
N PRO A 81 -31.58 -20.25 9.52
CA PRO A 81 -31.09 -19.63 10.73
C PRO A 81 -29.83 -20.33 11.30
N GLN A 82 -28.86 -19.53 11.73
CA GLN A 82 -27.77 -19.98 12.61
C GLN A 82 -28.28 -20.22 14.05
N ASN A 83 -27.51 -20.93 14.89
CA ASN A 83 -27.91 -21.25 16.26
C ASN A 83 -27.72 -20.05 17.21
N LYS A 84 -28.54 -19.02 17.04
CA LYS A 84 -28.59 -17.84 17.92
C LYS A 84 -29.51 -18.06 19.10
N TYR A 85 -29.16 -17.49 20.25
CA TYR A 85 -29.93 -17.62 21.49
C TYR A 85 -30.90 -16.45 21.66
N SER A 86 -32.15 -16.77 22.01
CA SER A 86 -33.17 -15.80 22.45
C SER A 86 -33.67 -16.24 23.83
N LYS A 87 -33.56 -15.35 24.83
CA LYS A 87 -34.07 -15.58 26.21
C LYS A 87 -33.76 -16.98 26.77
N GLN A 88 -32.54 -17.47 26.55
CA GLN A 88 -31.97 -18.76 27.02
C GLN A 88 -32.21 -20.02 26.17
N ARG A 89 -32.94 -19.95 25.04
CA ARG A 89 -33.07 -21.09 24.10
C ARG A 89 -32.37 -20.79 22.79
N GLY A 90 -31.68 -21.81 22.24
CA GLY A 90 -31.10 -21.72 20.90
C GLY A 90 -32.12 -22.12 19.85
N ILE A 91 -31.92 -21.66 18.61
CA ILE A 91 -32.67 -22.10 17.42
C ILE A 91 -32.69 -23.64 17.31
N LYS A 92 -31.60 -24.32 17.71
CA LYS A 92 -31.51 -25.79 17.73
C LYS A 92 -32.56 -26.47 18.63
N ASP A 93 -33.10 -25.75 19.62
CA ASP A 93 -34.10 -26.25 20.56
C ASP A 93 -35.54 -25.96 20.06
N GLU A 94 -35.70 -25.26 18.94
CA GLU A 94 -36.98 -24.79 18.38
C GLU A 94 -37.21 -25.21 16.91
N LEU A 95 -36.50 -26.24 16.43
CA LEU A 95 -36.52 -26.69 15.03
C LEU A 95 -37.93 -26.96 14.49
N ASN A 96 -38.85 -27.49 15.32
CA ASN A 96 -40.24 -27.73 14.93
C ASN A 96 -40.95 -26.46 14.44
N MET A 97 -40.68 -25.30 15.06
CA MET A 97 -41.25 -24.03 14.64
C MET A 97 -40.64 -23.54 13.32
N ILE A 98 -39.35 -23.78 13.12
CA ILE A 98 -38.65 -23.47 11.88
C ILE A 98 -39.24 -24.27 10.72
N TYR A 99 -39.40 -25.59 10.89
CA TYR A 99 -40.00 -26.44 9.85
C TYR A 99 -41.43 -26.00 9.52
N LYS A 100 -42.23 -25.69 10.55
CA LYS A 100 -43.59 -25.17 10.37
C LYS A 100 -43.57 -23.87 9.57
N PHE A 101 -42.66 -22.95 9.90
CA PHE A 101 -42.51 -21.67 9.21
C PHE A 101 -42.09 -21.84 7.75
N LEU A 102 -41.03 -22.61 7.49
CA LEU A 102 -40.50 -22.85 6.15
C LEU A 102 -41.53 -23.53 5.24
N LYS A 103 -42.28 -24.50 5.78
CA LYS A 103 -43.37 -25.16 5.04
C LYS A 103 -44.50 -24.17 4.70
N LEU A 104 -44.85 -23.28 5.62
CA LEU A 104 -45.94 -22.32 5.43
C LEU A 104 -45.61 -21.22 4.43
N TYR A 105 -44.40 -20.67 4.44
CA TYR A 105 -44.06 -19.47 3.68
C TYR A 105 -43.12 -19.71 2.49
N PHE A 106 -42.32 -20.77 2.52
CA PHE A 106 -41.28 -21.02 1.52
C PHE A 106 -41.45 -22.34 0.76
N ASN A 107 -42.54 -23.11 1.02
CA ASN A 107 -42.80 -24.41 0.38
C ASN A 107 -41.60 -25.37 0.46
N SER A 108 -40.86 -25.37 1.58
CA SER A 108 -39.63 -26.13 1.74
C SER A 108 -39.85 -27.65 1.55
N PRO A 109 -38.86 -28.37 0.98
CA PRO A 109 -38.91 -29.82 0.94
C PRO A 109 -38.74 -30.41 2.36
N PRO A 110 -39.07 -31.69 2.55
CA PRO A 110 -38.76 -32.39 3.80
C PRO A 110 -37.24 -32.58 3.92
N PHE A 111 -36.59 -31.75 4.74
CA PHE A 111 -35.22 -31.93 5.23
C PHE A 111 -35.20 -31.80 6.75
N GLU A 112 -34.18 -32.38 7.38
CA GLU A 112 -33.88 -32.16 8.79
C GLU A 112 -32.64 -31.27 8.93
N LEU A 113 -32.69 -30.34 9.89
CA LEU A 113 -31.56 -29.53 10.32
C LEU A 113 -30.86 -30.24 11.47
N ILE A 114 -29.64 -30.69 11.23
CA ILE A 114 -28.82 -31.31 12.26
C ILE A 114 -27.86 -30.27 12.83
N PHE A 115 -27.94 -30.04 14.14
CA PHE A 115 -27.06 -29.09 14.82
C PHE A 115 -25.67 -29.70 15.00
N GLU A 116 -24.74 -29.23 14.18
CA GLU A 116 -23.33 -29.57 14.26
C GLU A 116 -22.56 -28.44 13.58
N LYS A 117 -21.74 -27.72 14.36
CA LYS A 117 -20.92 -26.64 13.80
C LYS A 117 -19.95 -27.21 12.78
N ASN A 118 -20.04 -26.70 11.56
CA ASN A 118 -19.30 -27.23 10.44
C ASN A 118 -18.81 -26.10 9.52
N LYS A 119 -18.00 -26.48 8.54
CA LYS A 119 -17.43 -25.56 7.57
C LYS A 119 -17.50 -26.14 6.17
N THR A 120 -17.80 -25.29 5.20
CA THR A 120 -17.80 -25.63 3.77
C THR A 120 -16.65 -24.89 3.10
N LYS A 121 -15.79 -25.65 2.41
CA LYS A 121 -14.71 -25.08 1.59
C LYS A 121 -15.25 -24.80 0.19
N MET A 122 -15.01 -23.59 -0.27
CA MET A 122 -15.20 -23.14 -1.65
C MET A 122 -13.83 -22.66 -2.16
N ASP A 123 -13.62 -22.59 -3.48
CA ASP A 123 -12.29 -22.41 -4.10
C ASP A 123 -11.34 -21.45 -3.37
N ASN A 124 -11.85 -20.29 -2.92
CA ASN A 124 -11.07 -19.27 -2.21
C ASN A 124 -11.67 -18.79 -0.87
N ALA A 125 -12.61 -19.55 -0.28
CA ALA A 125 -13.28 -19.17 0.97
C ALA A 125 -13.67 -20.38 1.82
N GLU A 126 -13.74 -20.18 3.13
CA GLU A 126 -14.26 -21.16 4.09
C GLU A 126 -15.44 -20.55 4.83
N LEU A 127 -16.64 -21.06 4.56
CA LEU A 127 -17.89 -20.56 5.14
C LEU A 127 -18.31 -21.44 6.31
N SER A 128 -18.70 -20.82 7.42
CA SER A 128 -19.17 -21.52 8.62
C SER A 128 -20.67 -21.75 8.59
N ALA A 129 -21.15 -22.82 9.23
CA ALA A 129 -22.56 -23.08 9.48
C ALA A 129 -22.74 -23.75 10.85
N ASP A 130 -23.82 -23.43 11.56
CA ASP A 130 -24.18 -24.12 12.80
C ASP A 130 -24.99 -25.42 12.58
N PHE A 131 -25.53 -25.58 11.37
CA PHE A 131 -26.35 -26.74 10.97
C PHE A 131 -25.89 -27.32 9.63
N TYR A 132 -26.23 -28.58 9.36
CA TYR A 132 -26.26 -29.14 8.02
C TYR A 132 -27.65 -29.70 7.71
N LEU A 133 -27.91 -29.94 6.42
CA LEU A 133 -29.17 -30.48 5.91
C LEU A 133 -29.03 -31.99 5.76
N ASP A 134 -29.81 -32.73 6.54
CA ASP A 134 -30.03 -34.15 6.29
C ASP A 134 -31.26 -34.31 5.38
N ILE A 135 -31.04 -34.95 4.24
CA ILE A 135 -32.01 -34.99 3.14
C ILE A 135 -32.30 -36.46 2.85
N ASN A 136 -33.47 -36.91 3.28
CA ASN A 136 -33.90 -38.30 3.08
C ASN A 136 -34.57 -38.55 1.70
N HIS A 137 -34.44 -37.62 0.76
CA HIS A 137 -35.21 -37.64 -0.49
C HIS A 137 -34.42 -37.24 -1.74
N ASN A 138 -34.59 -38.02 -2.83
CA ASN A 138 -34.01 -37.77 -4.16
C ASN A 138 -34.57 -36.53 -4.90
N SER A 139 -35.44 -35.73 -4.28
CA SER A 139 -36.10 -34.59 -4.92
C SER A 139 -35.33 -33.28 -4.83
N CYS A 140 -34.22 -33.25 -4.09
CA CYS A 140 -33.39 -32.07 -3.91
C CYS A 140 -32.05 -32.28 -4.60
N GLU A 141 -31.58 -31.27 -5.32
CA GLU A 141 -30.22 -31.21 -5.83
C GLU A 141 -29.31 -30.66 -4.72
N ILE A 142 -28.20 -31.34 -4.44
CA ILE A 142 -27.20 -30.85 -3.48
C ILE A 142 -26.21 -29.97 -4.25
N ILE A 143 -26.10 -28.71 -3.86
CA ILE A 143 -25.18 -27.75 -4.51
C ILE A 143 -23.84 -27.73 -3.78
N THR A 144 -23.85 -27.67 -2.45
CA THR A 144 -22.61 -27.64 -1.65
C THR A 144 -22.68 -28.59 -0.47
N LYS A 145 -21.52 -29.07 -0.04
CA LYS A 145 -21.34 -29.94 1.12
C LYS A 145 -20.23 -29.41 2.03
N ASN A 146 -20.33 -29.69 3.32
CA ASN A 146 -19.28 -29.38 4.27
C ASN A 146 -18.10 -30.37 4.16
N THR A 147 -17.06 -30.15 4.96
CA THR A 147 -15.85 -31.00 4.99
C THR A 147 -16.11 -32.46 5.37
N ASN A 148 -17.28 -32.78 5.93
CA ASN A 148 -17.69 -34.13 6.33
C ASN A 148 -18.68 -34.75 5.32
N ASP A 149 -18.79 -34.17 4.12
CA ASP A 149 -19.70 -34.62 3.03
C ASP A 149 -21.21 -34.49 3.34
N ASN A 150 -21.57 -33.72 4.38
CA ASN A 150 -22.98 -33.41 4.67
C ASN A 150 -23.43 -32.17 3.90
N ALA A 151 -24.66 -32.18 3.38
CA ALA A 151 -25.18 -31.09 2.56
C ALA A 151 -25.33 -29.78 3.35
N THR A 152 -24.86 -28.67 2.78
CA THR A 152 -25.00 -27.33 3.35
C THR A 152 -25.84 -26.40 2.48
N THR A 153 -25.97 -26.71 1.19
CA THR A 153 -26.85 -25.99 0.27
C THR A 153 -27.57 -26.96 -0.65
N ILE A 154 -28.88 -26.77 -0.81
CA ILE A 154 -29.72 -27.60 -1.67
C ILE A 154 -30.58 -26.73 -2.57
N LYS A 155 -30.91 -27.22 -3.76
CA LYS A 155 -31.94 -26.66 -4.64
C LYS A 155 -33.16 -27.56 -4.64
N TYR A 156 -34.32 -26.97 -4.42
CA TYR A 156 -35.60 -27.65 -4.54
C TYR A 156 -36.55 -26.79 -5.35
N LYS A 157 -36.96 -27.32 -6.51
CA LYS A 157 -37.68 -26.54 -7.54
C LYS A 157 -36.85 -25.30 -7.88
N ASN A 158 -37.38 -24.11 -7.63
CA ASN A 158 -36.77 -22.83 -7.99
C ASN A 158 -36.22 -22.08 -6.76
N ILE A 159 -36.04 -22.76 -5.62
CA ILE A 159 -35.55 -22.15 -4.38
C ILE A 159 -34.31 -22.91 -3.91
N ILE A 160 -33.26 -22.14 -3.63
CA ILE A 160 -32.03 -22.60 -3.02
C ILE A 160 -32.14 -22.38 -1.51
N TYR A 161 -31.84 -23.39 -0.71
CA TYR A 161 -31.79 -23.31 0.75
C TYR A 161 -30.35 -23.56 1.20
N THR A 162 -29.82 -22.69 2.06
CA THR A 162 -28.45 -22.83 2.57
C THR A 162 -28.40 -22.67 4.09
N THR A 163 -27.59 -23.50 4.76
CA THR A 163 -27.25 -23.34 6.19
C THR A 163 -26.00 -22.49 6.40
N LEU A 164 -25.31 -22.07 5.33
CA LEU A 164 -24.10 -21.27 5.41
C LEU A 164 -24.39 -19.89 6.00
N ASN A 165 -23.51 -19.43 6.88
CA ASN A 165 -23.64 -18.12 7.49
C ASN A 165 -23.17 -17.02 6.53
N LEU A 166 -24.12 -16.34 5.87
CA LEU A 166 -23.87 -15.29 4.90
C LEU A 166 -24.12 -13.90 5.50
N GLU A 167 -23.30 -13.50 6.48
CA GLU A 167 -23.48 -12.26 7.26
C GLU A 167 -22.69 -11.05 6.76
N ASN A 168 -21.77 -11.23 5.80
CA ASN A 168 -20.96 -10.14 5.25
C ASN A 168 -20.90 -10.19 3.71
N ASN A 169 -20.53 -9.06 3.09
CA ASN A 169 -20.44 -8.91 1.64
C ASN A 169 -19.57 -9.99 0.98
N ARG A 170 -18.39 -10.25 1.54
CA ARG A 170 -17.43 -11.20 0.99
C ARG A 170 -18.01 -12.61 0.91
N ASP A 171 -18.62 -13.08 2.00
CA ASP A 171 -19.18 -14.42 2.09
C ASP A 171 -20.36 -14.62 1.13
N ILE A 172 -21.21 -13.60 0.98
CA ILE A 172 -22.31 -13.62 0.01
C ILE A 172 -21.76 -13.72 -1.42
N ILE A 173 -20.79 -12.89 -1.79
CA ILE A 173 -20.22 -12.90 -3.14
C ILE A 173 -19.53 -14.22 -3.46
N HIS A 174 -18.80 -14.81 -2.51
CA HIS A 174 -18.20 -16.14 -2.70
C HIS A 174 -19.26 -17.22 -2.87
N PHE A 175 -20.33 -17.19 -2.07
CA PHE A 175 -21.42 -18.14 -2.20
C PHE A 175 -22.13 -18.04 -3.56
N ILE A 176 -22.43 -16.83 -4.03
CA ILE A 176 -23.08 -16.62 -5.33
C ILE A 176 -22.25 -17.21 -6.48
N LYS A 177 -20.93 -16.99 -6.48
CA LYS A 177 -20.03 -17.56 -7.49
C LYS A 177 -20.03 -19.10 -7.52
N GLU A 178 -20.27 -19.74 -6.38
CA GLU A 178 -20.31 -21.21 -6.31
C GLU A 178 -21.62 -21.77 -6.84
N ILE A 179 -22.74 -21.05 -6.66
CA ILE A 179 -24.07 -21.50 -7.09
C ILE A 179 -24.47 -21.01 -8.49
N GLU A 180 -23.71 -20.09 -9.09
CA GLU A 180 -23.88 -19.70 -10.49
C GLU A 180 -23.79 -20.95 -11.38
N PRO A 181 -24.72 -21.15 -12.34
CA PRO A 181 -24.60 -22.22 -13.31
C PRO A 181 -23.26 -22.08 -14.01
N LYS A 182 -22.35 -23.00 -13.73
CA LYS A 182 -21.11 -23.15 -14.48
C LYS A 182 -21.50 -23.74 -15.84
N ASP A 183 -22.06 -22.91 -16.73
CA ASP A 183 -22.11 -23.21 -18.16
C ASP A 183 -20.68 -23.17 -18.69
N ILE A 184 -19.88 -24.15 -18.28
CA ILE A 184 -18.57 -24.40 -18.85
C ILE A 184 -18.85 -25.20 -20.11
N ILE A 185 -19.19 -24.48 -21.19
CA ILE A 185 -18.67 -24.92 -22.47
C ILE A 185 -17.19 -24.59 -22.37
N ASP A 186 -16.36 -25.62 -22.23
CA ASP A 186 -14.92 -25.45 -22.39
C ASP A 186 -14.71 -24.78 -23.74
N ILE A 187 -14.28 -23.51 -23.71
CA ILE A 187 -13.95 -22.75 -24.90
C ILE A 187 -12.91 -23.59 -25.64
N PRO A 188 -13.21 -24.08 -26.86
CA PRO A 188 -12.27 -24.93 -27.55
C PRO A 188 -10.96 -24.18 -27.77
N ASN A 189 -9.82 -24.86 -27.67
CA ASN A 189 -8.50 -24.23 -27.81
C ASN A 189 -8.32 -23.49 -29.15
N TRP A 190 -9.09 -23.86 -30.18
CA TRP A 190 -9.08 -23.20 -31.50
C TRP A 190 -9.90 -21.91 -31.54
N PHE A 191 -10.71 -21.59 -30.53
CA PHE A 191 -11.62 -20.44 -30.55
C PHE A 191 -10.85 -19.12 -30.63
N ASP A 192 -9.75 -18.99 -29.89
CA ASP A 192 -8.87 -17.81 -29.91
C ASP A 192 -8.06 -17.69 -31.22
N GLU A 193 -8.01 -18.75 -32.04
CA GLU A 193 -7.37 -18.75 -33.37
C GLU A 193 -8.28 -18.16 -34.45
N ILE A 194 -9.59 -18.00 -34.17
CA ILE A 194 -10.53 -17.40 -35.11
C ILE A 194 -10.38 -15.88 -35.06
N GLU A 195 -9.93 -15.28 -36.17
CA GLU A 195 -9.93 -13.82 -36.34
C GLU A 195 -11.18 -13.37 -37.10
N MET A 196 -11.98 -12.51 -36.47
CA MET A 196 -13.18 -11.94 -37.08
C MET A 196 -13.35 -10.46 -36.73
N PHE A 197 -14.30 -9.80 -37.39
CA PHE A 197 -14.66 -8.40 -37.12
C PHE A 197 -13.43 -7.46 -37.21
N ASP A 198 -13.08 -6.79 -36.12
CA ASP A 198 -11.94 -5.88 -36.00
C ASP A 198 -10.81 -6.44 -35.12
N ASP A 199 -10.74 -7.77 -34.93
CA ASP A 199 -9.74 -8.43 -34.08
C ASP A 199 -8.31 -8.08 -34.47
N GLU A 200 -7.96 -8.11 -35.77
CA GLU A 200 -6.63 -7.73 -36.26
C GLU A 200 -6.28 -6.28 -35.90
N GLU A 201 -7.24 -5.35 -36.08
CA GLU A 201 -7.06 -3.94 -35.74
C GLU A 201 -6.86 -3.75 -34.24
N LYS A 202 -7.63 -4.46 -33.41
CA LYS A 202 -7.50 -4.37 -31.94
C LYS A 202 -6.23 -5.03 -31.44
N LYS A 203 -5.81 -6.16 -32.01
CA LYS A 203 -4.51 -6.79 -31.70
C LYS A 203 -3.36 -5.83 -31.99
N LEU A 204 -3.35 -5.23 -33.19
CA LEU A 204 -2.33 -4.23 -33.56
C LEU A 204 -2.36 -3.01 -32.64
N PHE A 205 -3.55 -2.49 -32.32
CA PHE A 205 -3.69 -1.37 -31.40
C PHE A 205 -3.16 -1.71 -30.00
N ILE A 206 -3.48 -2.89 -29.47
CA ILE A 206 -2.97 -3.37 -28.17
C ILE A 206 -1.44 -3.48 -28.20
N GLU A 207 -0.85 -4.04 -29.25
CA GLU A 207 0.61 -4.12 -29.40
C GLU A 207 1.26 -2.73 -29.40
N GLN A 208 0.70 -1.78 -30.16
CA GLN A 208 1.18 -0.40 -30.16
C GLN A 208 1.07 0.26 -28.79
N ARG A 209 -0.07 0.09 -28.10
CA ARG A 209 -0.24 0.61 -26.73
C ARG A 209 0.76 -0.03 -25.76
N LYS A 210 1.04 -1.33 -25.87
CA LYS A 210 2.04 -2.03 -25.05
C LYS A 210 3.45 -1.48 -25.27
N GLN A 211 3.83 -1.19 -26.52
CA GLN A 211 5.11 -0.55 -26.84
C GLN A 211 5.22 0.85 -26.22
N GLU A 212 4.15 1.65 -26.29
CA GLU A 212 4.14 2.96 -25.65
C GLU A 212 4.23 2.89 -24.12
N ILE A 213 3.53 1.93 -23.50
CA ILE A 213 3.66 1.68 -22.05
C ILE A 213 5.10 1.35 -21.70
N GLN A 214 5.75 0.46 -22.45
CA GLN A 214 7.14 0.09 -22.19
C GLN A 214 8.08 1.31 -22.28
N LEU A 215 7.93 2.15 -23.31
CA LEU A 215 8.74 3.36 -23.46
C LEU A 215 8.54 4.32 -22.29
N LEU A 216 7.29 4.53 -21.86
CA LEU A 216 6.97 5.38 -20.70
C LEU A 216 7.54 4.80 -19.39
N GLU A 217 7.51 3.49 -19.21
CA GLU A 217 8.13 2.82 -18.06
C GLU A 217 9.64 3.01 -18.05
N GLU A 218 10.32 2.94 -19.21
CA GLU A 218 11.75 3.23 -19.33
C GLU A 218 12.09 4.69 -18.98
N GLU A 219 11.26 5.64 -19.40
CA GLU A 219 11.40 7.06 -19.04
C GLU A 219 11.21 7.29 -17.54
N ILE A 220 10.19 6.67 -16.92
CA ILE A 220 9.94 6.75 -15.47
C ILE A 220 11.14 6.18 -14.71
N ASN A 221 11.62 4.99 -15.06
CA ASN A 221 12.77 4.37 -14.42
C ASN A 221 14.02 5.26 -14.52
N THR A 222 14.22 5.91 -15.67
CA THR A 222 15.33 6.86 -15.86
C THR A 222 15.22 8.06 -14.91
N ALA A 223 14.02 8.63 -14.76
CA ALA A 223 13.76 9.73 -13.86
C ALA A 223 13.91 9.32 -12.38
N GLU A 224 13.43 8.14 -11.99
CA GLU A 224 13.55 7.59 -10.64
C GLU A 224 15.02 7.35 -10.26
N ASN A 225 15.82 6.76 -11.15
CA ASN A 225 17.25 6.59 -10.96
C ASN A 225 17.95 7.95 -10.76
N LYS A 226 17.54 8.98 -11.50
CA LYS A 226 18.08 10.33 -11.33
C LYS A 226 17.69 10.96 -10.00
N LEU A 227 16.47 10.71 -9.52
CA LEU A 227 16.04 11.16 -8.18
C LEU A 227 16.82 10.44 -7.07
N GLU A 228 17.12 9.15 -7.23
CA GLU A 228 17.95 8.40 -6.29
C GLU A 228 19.39 8.96 -6.23
N GLU A 229 19.99 9.22 -7.39
CA GLU A 229 21.30 9.88 -7.50
C GLU A 229 21.28 11.24 -6.79
N ASN A 230 20.26 12.06 -7.03
CA ASN A 230 20.10 13.35 -6.37
C ASN A 230 19.93 13.19 -4.85
N ASN A 231 19.20 12.17 -4.39
CA ASN A 231 19.03 11.87 -2.97
C ASN A 231 20.34 11.43 -2.31
N TYR A 232 21.19 10.70 -3.03
CA TYR A 232 22.53 10.34 -2.57
C TYR A 232 23.33 11.60 -2.22
N TYR A 233 23.42 12.60 -3.10
CA TYR A 233 24.13 13.85 -2.81
C TYR A 233 23.43 14.68 -1.73
N LYS A 234 22.10 14.86 -1.79
CA LYS A 234 21.34 15.58 -0.75
C LYS A 234 21.50 14.97 0.64
N SER A 235 21.87 13.70 0.76
CA SER A 235 22.04 13.04 2.06
C SER A 235 23.16 13.64 2.94
N ILE A 236 24.05 14.47 2.38
CA ILE A 236 25.00 15.26 3.20
C ILE A 236 24.31 16.21 4.17
N LEU A 237 23.02 16.52 3.96
CA LEU A 237 22.23 17.37 4.85
C LEU A 237 21.94 16.73 6.21
N TYR A 238 22.04 15.41 6.35
CA TYR A 238 21.77 14.74 7.63
C TYR A 238 22.85 13.72 8.05
N LYS A 239 23.75 13.32 7.15
CA LYS A 239 24.86 12.41 7.47
C LYS A 239 25.94 13.09 8.32
N GLN A 240 26.69 12.28 9.05
CA GLN A 240 27.82 12.66 9.89
C GLN A 240 28.93 11.59 9.80
N GLY A 241 30.18 11.96 10.12
CA GLY A 241 31.32 11.03 10.10
C GLY A 241 31.61 10.45 8.72
N LYS A 242 32.11 9.21 8.65
CA LYS A 242 32.55 8.57 7.40
C LYS A 242 31.51 8.61 6.26
N PRO A 243 30.20 8.38 6.49
CA PRO A 243 29.20 8.52 5.43
C PRO A 243 29.07 9.93 4.84
N LEU A 244 29.32 11.00 5.63
CA LEU A 244 29.34 12.37 5.12
C LEU A 244 30.59 12.61 4.28
N VAL A 245 31.76 12.27 4.84
CA VAL A 245 33.07 12.42 4.20
C VAL A 245 33.07 11.77 2.81
N LYS A 246 32.62 10.51 2.70
CA LYS A 246 32.56 9.77 1.43
C LYS A 246 31.81 10.51 0.32
N ILE A 247 30.71 11.18 0.64
CA ILE A 247 29.85 11.84 -0.36
C ILE A 247 30.43 13.19 -0.74
N VAL A 248 30.94 13.94 0.25
CA VAL A 248 31.63 15.22 0.02
C VAL A 248 32.88 15.01 -0.81
N PHE A 249 33.65 13.95 -0.57
CA PHE A 249 34.80 13.57 -1.42
C PHE A 249 34.36 13.39 -2.86
N LYS A 250 33.37 12.53 -3.13
CA LYS A 250 32.87 12.32 -4.49
C LYS A 250 32.47 13.64 -5.16
N MET A 251 31.82 14.54 -4.43
CA MET A 251 31.44 15.86 -4.95
C MET A 251 32.67 16.73 -5.25
N LEU A 252 33.69 16.73 -4.38
CA LEU A 252 34.93 17.47 -4.59
C LEU A 252 35.73 16.90 -5.77
N GLU A 253 35.85 15.57 -5.88
CA GLU A 253 36.52 14.89 -6.99
C GLU A 253 35.90 15.29 -8.33
N GLU A 254 34.56 15.26 -8.40
CA GLU A 254 33.83 15.67 -9.60
C GLU A 254 34.00 17.17 -9.89
N MET A 255 33.84 18.05 -8.89
CA MET A 255 33.91 19.50 -9.10
C MET A 255 35.31 20.00 -9.43
N LEU A 256 36.34 19.40 -8.84
CA LEU A 256 37.73 19.85 -8.93
C LEU A 256 38.56 19.04 -9.92
N ASP A 257 37.95 18.04 -10.58
CA ASP A 257 38.62 17.09 -11.48
C ASP A 257 39.90 16.53 -10.85
N TYR A 258 39.76 16.00 -9.63
CA TYR A 258 40.88 15.56 -8.80
C TYR A 258 40.58 14.21 -8.16
N ASP A 259 41.53 13.28 -8.20
CA ASP A 259 41.38 11.94 -7.62
C ASP A 259 41.77 11.95 -6.12
N LEU A 260 40.81 11.68 -5.24
CA LEU A 260 41.02 11.56 -3.80
C LEU A 260 41.10 10.09 -3.34
N SER A 261 41.01 9.12 -4.26
CA SER A 261 40.99 7.69 -3.91
C SER A 261 42.27 7.19 -3.24
N GLU A 262 43.41 7.83 -3.55
CA GLU A 262 44.71 7.54 -2.94
C GLU A 262 45.01 8.36 -1.68
N PHE A 263 44.09 9.24 -1.25
CA PHE A 263 44.29 10.05 -0.05
C PHE A 263 44.49 9.16 1.18
N LYS A 264 45.65 9.32 1.82
CA LYS A 264 45.99 8.67 3.08
C LYS A 264 45.89 9.71 4.18
N ASP A 265 45.06 9.41 5.17
CA ASP A 265 44.99 10.15 6.42
C ASP A 265 46.31 9.95 7.20
N VAL A 266 47.29 10.82 6.92
CA VAL A 266 48.63 10.81 7.54
C VAL A 266 48.75 11.94 8.56
N TYR A 267 48.18 13.12 8.30
CA TYR A 267 48.27 14.30 9.18
C TYR A 267 46.91 14.68 9.82
N LYS A 268 45.96 13.72 9.86
CA LYS A 268 44.62 13.84 10.49
C LYS A 268 43.64 14.80 9.82
N GLU A 269 43.99 15.38 8.68
CA GLU A 269 43.10 16.17 7.86
C GLU A 269 42.09 15.27 7.13
N ASP A 270 40.86 15.76 6.94
CA ASP A 270 39.87 14.99 6.18
C ASP A 270 40.24 14.96 4.69
N PHE A 271 40.87 15.98 4.11
CA PHE A 271 41.39 15.90 2.74
C PHE A 271 42.53 16.88 2.46
N LEU A 272 43.35 16.52 1.47
CA LEU A 272 44.41 17.35 0.89
C LEU A 272 44.34 17.28 -0.65
N ILE A 273 44.08 18.41 -1.29
CA ILE A 273 43.99 18.52 -2.76
C ILE A 273 45.09 19.47 -3.24
N LYS A 274 46.02 18.96 -4.05
CA LYS A 274 47.21 19.72 -4.47
C LYS A 274 47.18 20.04 -5.96
N PHE A 275 47.08 21.32 -6.27
CA PHE A 275 47.32 21.86 -7.61
C PHE A 275 48.70 22.51 -7.69
N ASN A 276 49.14 22.85 -8.91
CA ASN A 276 50.46 23.48 -9.12
C ASN A 276 50.60 24.85 -8.42
N ASP A 277 49.50 25.58 -8.28
CA ASP A 277 49.47 26.96 -7.75
C ASP A 277 48.86 27.07 -6.35
N ILE A 278 48.20 26.02 -5.84
CA ILE A 278 47.55 26.03 -4.53
C ILE A 278 47.31 24.63 -3.98
N THR A 279 47.39 24.49 -2.67
CA THR A 279 47.04 23.27 -1.93
C THR A 279 45.83 23.58 -1.04
N PHE A 280 44.71 22.89 -1.26
CA PHE A 280 43.58 22.93 -0.35
C PHE A 280 43.75 21.88 0.73
N ILE A 281 43.62 22.30 1.99
CA ILE A 281 43.54 21.41 3.14
C ILE A 281 42.18 21.60 3.78
N GLY A 282 41.50 20.52 4.17
CA GLY A 282 40.16 20.70 4.68
C GLY A 282 39.66 19.66 5.67
N GLU A 283 38.60 20.09 6.36
CA GLU A 283 37.88 19.36 7.40
C GLU A 283 36.40 19.27 7.01
N ILE A 284 35.80 18.10 7.19
CA ILE A 284 34.41 17.78 6.88
C ILE A 284 33.68 17.34 8.15
N LYS A 285 32.79 18.19 8.68
CA LYS A 285 32.06 17.88 9.92
C LYS A 285 30.55 17.88 9.78
N GLY A 286 29.91 16.90 10.42
CA GLY A 286 28.49 16.95 10.74
C GLY A 286 28.28 17.13 12.23
N VAL A 287 27.57 18.19 12.65
CA VAL A 287 27.40 18.55 14.06
C VAL A 287 25.95 18.92 14.40
N ASN A 288 25.55 18.68 15.65
CA ASN A 288 24.23 19.07 16.17
C ASN A 288 24.18 20.52 16.70
N SER A 289 25.21 21.32 16.46
CA SER A 289 25.34 22.71 16.93
C SER A 289 25.73 23.66 15.80
N ASN A 290 25.85 24.94 16.12
CA ASN A 290 26.49 25.92 15.25
C ASN A 290 28.00 25.63 15.10
N VAL A 291 28.65 26.31 14.16
CA VAL A 291 30.10 26.28 13.93
C VAL A 291 30.82 26.91 15.13
N LYS A 292 31.67 26.12 15.79
CA LYS A 292 32.46 26.56 16.94
C LYS A 292 33.88 26.96 16.53
N LYS A 293 34.47 27.86 17.32
CA LYS A 293 35.89 28.25 17.22
C LYS A 293 36.84 27.05 17.26
N GLY A 294 36.48 26.00 17.99
CA GLY A 294 37.28 24.77 18.05
C GLY A 294 37.36 24.02 16.71
N HIS A 295 36.38 24.17 15.81
CA HIS A 295 36.47 23.59 14.48
C HIS A 295 37.50 24.32 13.61
N LEU A 296 37.55 25.65 13.70
CA LEU A 296 38.57 26.45 13.03
C LEU A 296 39.96 26.17 13.59
N GLY A 297 40.10 26.10 14.92
CA GLY A 297 41.38 25.77 15.56
C GLY A 297 41.91 24.40 15.19
N GLN A 298 41.04 23.38 15.08
CA GLN A 298 41.48 22.06 14.63
C GLN A 298 42.01 22.09 13.18
N LEU A 299 41.33 22.82 12.29
CA LEU A 299 41.80 22.96 10.91
C LEU A 299 43.12 23.76 10.82
N ASP A 300 43.30 24.76 11.68
CA ASP A 300 44.54 25.53 11.84
C ASP A 300 45.70 24.65 12.30
N ASP A 301 45.45 23.71 13.22
CA ASP A 301 46.45 22.72 13.64
C ASP A 301 46.91 21.87 12.43
N HIS A 302 45.98 21.44 11.56
CA HIS A 302 46.32 20.71 10.33
C HIS A 302 47.12 21.55 9.33
N VAL A 303 46.80 22.85 9.19
CA VAL A 303 47.59 23.78 8.37
C VAL A 303 49.01 23.89 8.91
N THR A 304 49.16 24.07 10.22
CA THR A 304 50.47 24.21 10.89
C THR A 304 51.32 22.94 10.70
N ASP A 305 50.74 21.75 10.91
CA ASP A 305 51.44 20.48 10.70
C ASP A 305 51.94 20.34 9.24
N ARG A 306 51.18 20.86 8.28
CA ARG A 306 51.56 20.87 6.86
C ARG A 306 52.67 21.87 6.57
N GLU A 307 52.60 23.07 7.14
CA GLU A 307 53.64 24.09 7.00
C GLU A 307 54.98 23.60 7.56
N ASP A 308 54.98 22.99 8.75
CA ASP A 308 56.18 22.40 9.36
C ASP A 308 56.81 21.33 8.43
N TYR A 309 55.99 20.44 7.86
CA TYR A 309 56.46 19.46 6.87
C TYR A 309 57.07 20.13 5.62
N LEU A 310 56.45 21.17 5.10
CA LEU A 310 56.92 21.88 3.92
C LEU A 310 58.26 22.56 4.18
N ASP A 311 58.41 23.19 5.34
CA ASP A 311 59.65 23.84 5.78
C ASP A 311 60.79 22.82 5.97
N GLU A 312 60.52 21.70 6.65
CA GLU A 312 61.50 20.62 6.83
C GLU A 312 61.99 20.03 5.50
N ASN A 313 61.14 20.02 4.48
CA ASN A 313 61.44 19.50 3.15
C ASN A 313 61.84 20.59 2.14
N ASN A 314 61.91 21.85 2.57
CA ASN A 314 62.23 23.03 1.75
C ASN A 314 61.34 23.15 0.49
N ILE A 315 60.05 22.83 0.64
CA ILE A 315 59.00 22.92 -0.38
C ILE A 315 58.17 24.18 -0.11
N LYS A 316 57.79 24.91 -1.15
CA LYS A 316 56.87 26.06 -1.03
C LYS A 316 55.54 25.74 -1.66
N GLU A 317 54.47 25.89 -0.88
CA GLU A 317 53.08 25.76 -1.33
C GLU A 317 52.26 26.90 -0.77
N ILE A 318 51.23 27.32 -1.50
CA ILE A 318 50.20 28.23 -0.97
C ILE A 318 49.11 27.32 -0.40
N ILE A 319 48.87 27.38 0.90
CA ILE A 319 47.86 26.55 1.57
C ILE A 319 46.58 27.36 1.71
N LYS A 320 45.44 26.71 1.45
CA LYS A 320 44.12 27.29 1.67
C LYS A 320 43.23 26.36 2.49
N PRO A 321 42.87 26.76 3.73
CA PRO A 321 42.01 25.96 4.59
C PRO A 321 40.53 26.05 4.20
N LEU A 322 39.88 24.88 4.04
CA LEU A 322 38.47 24.72 3.72
C LEU A 322 37.73 23.95 4.83
N LEU A 323 36.72 24.56 5.45
CA LEU A 323 35.85 23.89 6.41
C LEU A 323 34.48 23.62 5.79
N ILE A 324 34.21 22.36 5.43
CA ILE A 324 32.90 21.93 4.93
C ILE A 324 32.08 21.39 6.11
N ILE A 325 31.00 22.08 6.49
CA ILE A 325 30.29 21.77 7.74
C ILE A 325 28.77 21.70 7.62
N ASN A 326 28.21 20.59 8.05
CA ASN A 326 26.78 20.39 8.23
C ASN A 326 26.38 20.74 9.66
N THR A 327 25.81 21.93 9.88
CA THR A 327 25.32 22.36 11.21
C THR A 327 23.91 21.85 11.47
N PHE A 328 23.56 21.70 12.76
CA PHE A 328 22.23 21.30 13.22
C PHE A 328 21.61 20.12 12.44
N ILE A 329 22.35 19.03 12.26
CA ILE A 329 21.99 17.91 11.35
C ILE A 329 20.59 17.30 11.58
N LYS A 330 20.04 17.41 12.80
CA LYS A 330 18.70 16.93 13.17
C LYS A 330 17.57 17.92 12.87
N LYS A 331 17.88 19.17 12.54
CA LYS A 331 16.90 20.18 12.14
C LYS A 331 16.75 20.20 10.63
N ASN A 332 15.54 20.53 10.17
CA ASN A 332 15.28 20.85 8.77
C ASN A 332 16.26 21.95 8.31
N PRO A 333 16.93 21.82 7.14
CA PRO A 333 17.88 22.82 6.66
C PRO A 333 17.39 24.26 6.65
N TYR A 334 16.10 24.49 6.41
CA TYR A 334 15.50 25.82 6.38
C TYR A 334 15.23 26.41 7.78
N GLU A 335 15.36 25.62 8.84
CA GLU A 335 15.16 26.03 10.24
C GLU A 335 16.50 26.17 11.01
N ARG A 336 17.62 25.99 10.30
CA ARG A 336 18.96 26.03 10.92
C ARG A 336 19.36 27.47 11.17
N GLU A 337 19.99 27.68 12.31
CA GLU A 337 20.54 28.99 12.66
C GLU A 337 21.73 29.30 11.76
N GLU A 338 21.87 30.58 11.39
CA GLU A 338 23.02 31.07 10.62
C GLU A 338 24.34 30.88 11.38
N VAL A 339 25.46 30.84 10.65
CA VAL A 339 26.78 30.76 11.27
C VAL A 339 27.04 32.01 12.12
N ASP A 340 27.51 31.81 13.36
CA ASP A 340 27.77 32.90 14.29
C ASP A 340 28.76 33.93 13.69
N LYS A 341 28.37 35.21 13.65
CA LYS A 341 29.18 36.31 13.09
C LYS A 341 30.58 36.39 13.70
N THR A 342 30.72 36.06 14.98
CA THR A 342 32.03 36.06 15.66
C THR A 342 32.94 34.92 15.19
N THR A 343 32.36 33.81 14.73
CA THR A 343 33.10 32.70 14.14
C THR A 343 33.50 33.02 12.71
N ILE A 344 32.61 33.64 11.92
CA ILE A 344 32.92 34.13 10.56
C ILE A 344 34.09 35.11 10.61
N LYS A 345 34.03 36.13 11.47
CA LYS A 345 35.09 37.13 11.63
C LYS A 345 36.45 36.50 11.99
N LYS A 346 36.45 35.44 12.80
CA LYS A 346 37.68 34.71 13.13
C LYS A 346 38.23 33.91 11.96
N ALA A 347 37.36 33.31 11.15
CA ALA A 347 37.77 32.63 9.94
C ALA A 347 38.42 33.62 8.95
N GLU A 348 37.92 34.86 8.88
CA GLU A 348 38.47 35.93 8.06
C GLU A 348 39.80 36.50 8.58
N GLU A 349 39.85 36.89 9.86
CA GLU A 349 40.97 37.70 10.38
C GLU A 349 42.12 36.87 10.96
N LYS A 350 41.88 35.60 11.32
CA LYS A 350 42.88 34.77 12.01
C LYS A 350 43.25 33.52 11.23
N TYR A 351 42.25 32.75 10.81
CA TYR A 351 42.47 31.39 10.29
C TYR A 351 42.49 31.32 8.75
N GLU A 352 42.23 32.44 8.07
CA GLU A 352 42.10 32.55 6.60
C GLU A 352 41.28 31.41 5.95
N THR A 353 40.27 30.94 6.69
CA THR A 353 39.50 29.74 6.37
C THR A 353 38.23 30.10 5.61
N LEU A 354 37.92 29.33 4.57
CA LEU A 354 36.61 29.37 3.92
C LEU A 354 35.67 28.33 4.57
N ILE A 355 34.65 28.80 5.27
CA ILE A 355 33.57 27.99 5.83
C ILE A 355 32.49 27.79 4.76
N ILE A 356 32.21 26.53 4.43
CA ILE A 356 31.18 26.15 3.48
C ILE A 356 30.15 25.29 4.20
N THR A 357 28.95 25.83 4.42
CA THR A 357 27.86 25.00 4.96
C THR A 357 27.29 24.09 3.87
N THR A 358 26.70 22.95 4.25
CA THR A 358 26.25 21.93 3.28
C THR A 358 25.19 22.40 2.30
N ILE A 359 24.35 23.39 2.64
CA ILE A 359 23.36 23.95 1.69
C ILE A 359 24.05 24.76 0.57
N PRO A 360 24.87 25.78 0.87
CA PRO A 360 25.73 26.42 -0.13
C PRO A 360 26.60 25.44 -0.94
N PHE A 361 27.17 24.43 -0.30
CA PHE A 361 27.97 23.41 -1.00
C PHE A 361 27.13 22.61 -2.02
N LEU A 362 25.92 22.18 -1.64
CA LEU A 362 25.00 21.49 -2.55
C LEU A 362 24.55 22.40 -3.71
N LYS A 363 24.28 23.68 -3.44
CA LYS A 363 23.92 24.64 -4.49
C LYS A 363 25.07 24.88 -5.47
N LEU A 364 26.30 24.93 -4.98
CA LEU A 364 27.48 25.01 -5.83
C LEU A 364 27.60 23.76 -6.71
N TYR A 365 27.41 22.58 -6.11
CA TYR A 365 27.45 21.31 -6.83
C TYR A 365 26.31 21.17 -7.84
N GLU A 366 25.11 21.67 -7.52
CA GLU A 366 23.97 21.76 -8.47
C GLU A 366 24.33 22.62 -9.67
N LYS A 367 24.85 23.83 -9.45
CA LYS A 367 25.34 24.71 -10.53
C LYS A 367 26.39 23.99 -11.39
N PHE A 368 27.32 23.26 -10.76
CA PHE A 368 28.34 22.49 -11.47
C PHE A 368 27.71 21.40 -12.35
N LYS A 369 26.80 20.58 -11.82
CA LYS A 369 26.11 19.51 -12.58
C LYS A 369 25.23 20.05 -13.70
N ASN A 370 24.75 21.28 -13.58
CA ASN A 370 24.02 22.00 -14.62
C ASN A 370 24.93 22.71 -15.65
N ASN A 371 26.26 22.61 -15.51
CA ASN A 371 27.25 23.34 -16.32
C ASN A 371 27.12 24.87 -16.23
N GLU A 372 26.59 25.38 -15.11
CA GLU A 372 26.45 26.82 -14.83
C GLU A 372 27.73 27.42 -14.22
N ILE A 373 28.63 26.57 -13.72
CA ILE A 373 29.95 26.95 -13.21
C ILE A 373 30.97 25.88 -13.57
N THR A 374 32.16 26.30 -13.95
CA THR A 374 33.27 25.43 -14.34
C THR A 374 34.13 25.01 -13.15
N THR A 375 34.86 23.91 -13.30
CA THR A 375 35.90 23.45 -12.35
C THR A 375 36.88 24.56 -11.98
N GLU A 376 37.34 25.34 -12.96
CA GLU A 376 38.30 26.42 -12.75
C GLU A 376 37.68 27.58 -11.95
N GLU A 377 36.42 27.93 -12.21
CA GLU A 377 35.71 28.93 -11.40
C GLU A 377 35.53 28.45 -9.96
N ILE A 378 35.16 27.19 -9.73
CA ILE A 378 35.04 26.62 -8.37
C ILE A 378 36.40 26.68 -7.65
N LYS A 379 37.47 26.26 -8.31
CA LYS A 379 38.83 26.30 -7.78
C LYS A 379 39.23 27.72 -7.40
N ASN A 380 38.98 28.70 -8.27
CA ASN A 380 39.30 30.10 -7.99
C ASN A 380 38.46 30.66 -6.83
N ARG A 381 37.18 30.30 -6.73
CA ARG A 381 36.35 30.68 -5.59
C ARG A 381 36.87 30.10 -4.28
N PHE A 382 37.26 28.81 -4.25
CA PHE A 382 37.84 28.20 -3.06
C PHE A 382 39.19 28.82 -2.67
N LYS A 383 39.97 29.23 -3.67
CA LYS A 383 41.25 29.93 -3.50
C LYS A 383 41.08 31.34 -2.93
N ASP A 384 40.19 32.13 -3.51
CA ASP A 384 40.10 33.57 -3.25
C ASP A 384 39.15 33.92 -2.09
N GLU A 385 38.07 33.16 -1.89
CA GLU A 385 37.09 33.47 -0.85
C GLU A 385 37.58 33.06 0.55
N ILE A 386 37.17 33.83 1.57
CA ILE A 386 37.47 33.58 2.99
C ILE A 386 36.19 33.88 3.80
N GLY A 387 36.04 33.28 4.97
CA GLY A 387 34.92 33.55 5.86
C GLY A 387 33.78 32.60 5.59
N LEU A 388 32.60 33.09 5.22
CA LEU A 388 31.44 32.25 4.91
C LEU A 388 31.15 32.24 3.41
N PHE A 389 31.23 31.08 2.79
CA PHE A 389 30.90 30.87 1.38
C PHE A 389 29.43 31.18 1.08
N LYS A 390 29.19 31.86 -0.03
CA LYS A 390 27.85 32.21 -0.53
C LYS A 390 27.65 31.63 -1.92
N PRO A 391 26.60 30.83 -2.17
CA PRO A 391 26.47 30.04 -3.39
C PRO A 391 26.29 30.86 -4.68
#